data_AF-C4YQG1-F1
#
_entry.id   AF-C4YQG1-F1
#
_cell.length_a   1.000
_cell.length_b   1.000
_cell.length_c   1.000
_cell.angle_alpha   90.00
_cell.angle_beta   90.00
_cell.angle_gamma   90.00
#
_symmetry.space_group_name_H-M   'P 1'
#
loop_
_entity.id
_entity.type
_entity.pdbx_description
1 polymer ?
#
loop_
_entity_poly.entity_id
_entity_poly.type
_entity_poly.pdbx_seq_one_letter_code
_entity_poly.pdbx_strand_id
1 'polypeptide(L)'
;MVTTEQIHDTSFPIRERMEALIRLKQQQITDAIAELDTVKFHTDTWLRGDNGGGGQSMVLQNGTTFEKGGVNISIVHGKLPPQAVERMRADHSNLKGSSKDGSVNFFACGLSLVIHPINPHAPTTHANYRYFETSDPETNEIQTWWFGGGADLTPSYLYEEDAKWFHQQHKDALDKFDPELYPKYKKWCDEYFFIKHRGETRGIGGIFFDDFDSKPADEILKIVESCFDAFIPAYAPIVAKRKDTPYTPEQKNWQQIRRGRYVEFNLVLDRGTQFGLQTPGSRVESILMSLPATASWVYDHHPEPGSEEDKLLQVLKKPIEWV
;
A
#
# COMPACT_ATOMS: atom_id res chain seq x y z
N MET A 1 1.43 -13.00 -22.04
CA MET A 1 1.99 -13.30 -20.71
C MET A 1 3.16 -12.37 -20.53
N VAL A 2 3.20 -11.59 -19.44
CA VAL A 2 4.39 -10.81 -19.10
C VAL A 2 5.48 -11.82 -18.73
N THR A 3 6.60 -11.81 -19.44
CA THR A 3 7.75 -12.66 -19.09
C THR A 3 8.61 -11.92 -18.08
N THR A 4 9.14 -12.63 -17.08
CA THR A 4 10.09 -12.07 -16.10
C THR A 4 11.31 -11.42 -16.79
N GLU A 5 11.64 -11.86 -18.00
CA GLU A 5 12.67 -11.30 -18.86
C GLU A 5 12.44 -9.81 -19.18
N GLN A 6 11.19 -9.38 -19.42
CA GLN A 6 10.89 -7.98 -19.72
C GLN A 6 11.21 -7.05 -18.54
N ILE A 7 10.99 -7.50 -17.30
CA ILE A 7 11.21 -6.67 -16.09
C ILE A 7 12.69 -6.29 -15.94
N HIS A 8 13.60 -7.15 -16.41
CA HIS A 8 15.05 -7.00 -16.25
C HIS A 8 15.79 -6.58 -17.52
N ASP A 9 15.10 -6.53 -18.67
CA ASP A 9 15.66 -6.07 -19.93
C ASP A 9 15.74 -4.53 -19.96
N THR A 10 16.96 -4.01 -19.80
CA THR A 10 17.23 -2.57 -19.76
C THR A 10 17.08 -1.87 -21.11
N SER A 11 16.78 -2.59 -22.20
CA SER A 11 16.38 -1.97 -23.48
C SER A 11 14.97 -1.37 -23.43
N PHE A 12 14.12 -1.82 -22.49
CA PHE A 12 12.81 -1.24 -22.24
C PHE A 12 12.88 -0.07 -21.25
N PRO A 13 12.06 0.99 -21.44
CA PRO A 13 11.92 2.05 -20.47
C PRO A 13 11.41 1.54 -19.11
N ILE A 14 11.79 2.22 -18.02
CA ILE A 14 11.40 1.85 -16.65
C ILE A 14 9.88 1.74 -16.49
N ARG A 15 9.10 2.63 -17.11
CA ARG A 15 7.63 2.60 -17.06
C ARG A 15 7.02 1.28 -17.55
N GLU A 16 7.60 0.68 -18.60
CA GLU A 16 7.12 -0.58 -19.19
C GLU A 16 7.53 -1.78 -18.34
N ARG A 17 8.74 -1.72 -17.77
CA ARG A 17 9.27 -2.74 -16.87
C ARG A 17 8.54 -2.77 -15.53
N MET A 18 8.21 -1.59 -14.99
CA MET A 18 7.38 -1.47 -13.79
C MET A 18 5.94 -1.92 -14.05
N GLU A 19 5.35 -1.61 -15.21
CA GLU A 19 4.03 -2.14 -15.59
C GLU A 19 4.05 -3.68 -15.65
N ALA A 20 5.08 -4.26 -16.28
CA ALA A 20 5.29 -5.70 -16.30
C ALA A 20 5.37 -6.29 -14.89
N LEU A 21 6.15 -5.67 -14.00
CA LEU A 21 6.30 -6.09 -12.61
C LEU A 21 4.97 -6.07 -11.86
N ILE A 22 4.22 -4.97 -11.88
CA ILE A 22 2.95 -4.88 -11.11
C ILE A 22 1.90 -5.86 -11.61
N ARG A 23 1.84 -6.16 -12.92
CA ARG A 23 0.94 -7.17 -13.48
C ARG A 23 1.32 -8.58 -13.01
N LEU A 24 2.60 -8.90 -13.01
CA LEU A 24 3.11 -10.17 -12.48
C LEU A 24 2.79 -10.30 -10.99
N LYS A 25 3.07 -9.26 -10.19
CA LYS A 25 2.84 -9.28 -8.74
C LYS A 25 1.36 -9.30 -8.38
N GLN A 26 0.48 -8.64 -9.14
CA GLN A 26 -0.96 -8.74 -8.94
C GLN A 26 -1.43 -10.20 -9.05
N GLN A 27 -1.00 -10.91 -10.11
CA GLN A 27 -1.36 -12.31 -10.29
C GLN A 27 -0.80 -13.18 -9.16
N GLN A 28 0.51 -13.09 -8.87
CA GLN A 28 1.16 -13.88 -7.82
C GLN A 28 0.52 -13.68 -6.44
N ILE A 29 0.22 -12.43 -6.08
CA ILE A 29 -0.40 -12.09 -4.80
C ILE A 29 -1.84 -12.59 -4.75
N THR A 30 -2.64 -12.36 -5.79
CA THR A 30 -4.04 -12.79 -5.78
C THR A 30 -4.17 -14.30 -5.77
N ASP A 31 -3.30 -15.04 -6.45
CA ASP A 31 -3.24 -16.50 -6.39
C ASP A 31 -2.93 -16.99 -4.98
N ALA A 32 -1.83 -16.50 -4.37
CA ALA A 32 -1.43 -16.91 -3.02
C ALA A 32 -2.48 -16.57 -1.95
N ILE A 33 -3.12 -15.41 -2.05
CA ILE A 33 -4.19 -15.03 -1.12
C ILE A 33 -5.44 -15.90 -1.35
N ALA A 34 -5.78 -16.22 -2.60
CA ALA A 34 -6.92 -17.07 -2.92
C ALA A 34 -6.70 -18.57 -2.58
N GLU A 35 -5.48 -18.99 -2.25
CA GLU A 35 -5.20 -20.32 -1.68
C GLU A 35 -5.56 -20.41 -0.19
N LEU A 36 -5.59 -19.27 0.50
CA LEU A 36 -5.95 -19.19 1.92
C LEU A 36 -7.46 -19.05 2.15
N ASP A 37 -8.28 -19.01 1.09
CA ASP A 37 -9.72 -18.78 1.16
C ASP A 37 -10.51 -19.76 0.26
N THR A 38 -11.82 -19.78 0.45
CA THR A 38 -12.80 -20.58 -0.31
C THR A 38 -13.37 -19.85 -1.53
N VAL A 39 -13.05 -18.56 -1.70
CA VAL A 39 -13.52 -17.73 -2.82
C VAL A 39 -12.34 -17.23 -3.65
N LYS A 40 -12.62 -16.81 -4.89
CA LYS A 40 -11.62 -16.26 -5.82
C LYS A 40 -11.83 -14.77 -6.03
N PHE A 41 -10.79 -14.09 -6.47
CA PHE A 41 -10.87 -12.68 -6.85
C PHE A 41 -11.76 -12.49 -8.08
N HIS A 42 -12.69 -11.55 -8.00
CA HIS A 42 -13.41 -11.00 -9.14
C HIS A 42 -12.54 -9.93 -9.82
N THR A 43 -12.36 -10.05 -11.12
CA THR A 43 -11.55 -9.11 -11.91
C THR A 43 -12.44 -8.12 -12.64
N ASP A 44 -12.18 -6.83 -12.44
CA ASP A 44 -12.79 -5.74 -13.19
C ASP A 44 -11.71 -4.88 -13.85
N THR A 45 -11.74 -4.81 -15.18
CA THR A 45 -10.81 -4.01 -15.97
C THR A 45 -11.51 -2.76 -16.46
N TRP A 46 -10.88 -1.60 -16.26
CA TRP A 46 -11.47 -0.31 -16.54
C TRP A 46 -10.49 0.59 -17.29
N LEU A 47 -11.04 1.49 -18.08
CA LEU A 47 -10.29 2.53 -18.77
C LEU A 47 -10.66 3.88 -18.18
N ARG A 48 -9.66 4.75 -18.11
CA ARG A 48 -9.89 6.17 -17.87
C ARG A 48 -10.34 6.79 -19.20
N GLY A 49 -11.33 7.69 -19.15
CA GLY A 49 -11.74 8.47 -20.32
C GLY A 49 -10.55 9.26 -20.93
N ASP A 50 -10.77 9.82 -22.11
CA ASP A 50 -9.80 10.68 -22.81
C ASP A 50 -8.42 10.04 -23.08
N ASN A 51 -8.40 8.72 -23.29
CA ASN A 51 -7.16 7.96 -23.49
C ASN A 51 -6.15 8.14 -22.34
N GLY A 52 -6.63 8.27 -21.11
CA GLY A 52 -5.81 8.54 -19.92
C GLY A 52 -5.25 7.29 -19.22
N GLY A 53 -5.21 6.15 -19.91
CA GLY A 53 -4.84 4.85 -19.36
C GLY A 53 -6.01 4.10 -18.73
N GLY A 54 -5.78 3.38 -17.63
CA GLY A 54 -6.79 2.56 -16.97
C GLY A 54 -6.22 1.73 -15.82
N GLY A 55 -6.84 0.59 -15.55
CA GLY A 55 -6.40 -0.32 -14.51
C GLY A 55 -7.15 -1.64 -14.49
N GLN A 56 -6.73 -2.49 -13.58
CA GLN A 56 -7.40 -3.75 -13.27
C GLN A 56 -7.54 -3.87 -11.75
N SER A 57 -8.79 -3.93 -11.31
CA SER A 57 -9.13 -4.12 -9.91
C SER A 57 -9.50 -5.58 -9.68
N MET A 58 -8.79 -6.26 -8.79
CA MET A 58 -9.13 -7.61 -8.38
C MET A 58 -9.65 -7.55 -6.95
N VAL A 59 -10.91 -7.94 -6.74
CA VAL A 59 -11.59 -7.86 -5.43
C VAL A 59 -12.06 -9.24 -4.97
N LEU A 60 -11.77 -9.57 -3.72
CA LEU A 60 -12.24 -10.77 -3.03
C LEU A 60 -13.16 -10.34 -1.88
N GLN A 61 -14.35 -10.92 -1.80
CA GLN A 61 -15.35 -10.59 -0.78
C GLN A 61 -16.12 -11.84 -0.35
N ASN A 62 -16.65 -11.81 0.87
CA ASN A 62 -17.50 -12.87 1.44
C ASN A 62 -16.81 -14.25 1.45
N GLY A 63 -15.50 -14.26 1.75
CA GLY A 63 -14.75 -15.48 1.96
C GLY A 63 -14.97 -16.10 3.33
N THR A 64 -14.23 -17.16 3.63
CA THR A 64 -14.15 -17.77 4.97
C THR A 64 -12.93 -17.27 5.76
N THR A 65 -11.91 -16.77 5.06
CA THR A 65 -10.70 -16.19 5.68
C THR A 65 -10.70 -14.67 5.59
N PHE A 66 -11.05 -14.12 4.43
CA PHE A 66 -11.04 -12.68 4.15
C PHE A 66 -12.46 -12.16 3.96
N GLU A 67 -12.79 -11.11 4.72
CA GLU A 67 -14.10 -10.46 4.65
C GLU A 67 -14.18 -9.63 3.37
N LYS A 68 -13.09 -8.89 3.11
CA LYS A 68 -12.90 -8.05 1.95
C LYS A 68 -11.41 -7.89 1.72
N GLY A 69 -10.97 -8.00 0.48
CA GLY A 69 -9.63 -7.65 0.05
C GLY A 69 -9.65 -7.18 -1.39
N GLY A 70 -8.67 -6.39 -1.76
CA GLY A 70 -8.44 -6.09 -3.16
C GLY A 70 -6.98 -5.84 -3.45
N VAL A 71 -6.63 -6.12 -4.69
CA VAL A 71 -5.29 -5.99 -5.25
C VAL A 71 -5.48 -5.30 -6.59
N ASN A 72 -5.26 -3.99 -6.60
CA ASN A 72 -5.55 -3.13 -7.75
C ASN A 72 -4.23 -2.72 -8.41
N ILE A 73 -4.21 -2.73 -9.74
CA ILE A 73 -3.20 -2.03 -10.52
C ILE A 73 -3.84 -0.90 -11.28
N SER A 74 -3.10 0.20 -11.42
CA SER A 74 -3.46 1.31 -12.29
C SER A 74 -2.25 1.73 -13.11
N ILE A 75 -2.48 2.03 -14.38
CA ILE A 75 -1.50 2.55 -15.34
C ILE A 75 -2.17 3.75 -15.99
N VAL A 76 -1.83 4.94 -15.52
CA VAL A 76 -2.48 6.19 -15.91
C VAL A 76 -1.46 7.16 -16.49
N HIS A 77 -1.90 7.92 -17.48
CA HIS A 77 -1.08 8.94 -18.11
C HIS A 77 -1.94 10.11 -18.57
N GLY A 78 -1.31 11.25 -18.81
CA GLY A 78 -1.99 12.43 -19.30
C GLY A 78 -1.17 13.69 -19.10
N LYS A 79 -1.86 14.83 -19.00
CA LYS A 79 -1.26 16.16 -18.83
C LYS A 79 -1.61 16.71 -17.45
N LEU A 80 -0.61 17.11 -16.67
CA LEU A 80 -0.80 17.82 -15.40
C LEU A 80 -0.89 19.34 -15.67
N PRO A 81 -1.97 20.01 -15.22
CA PRO A 81 -2.03 21.47 -15.28
C PRO A 81 -1.05 22.11 -14.27
N PRO A 82 -0.64 23.37 -14.48
CA PRO A 82 0.34 24.06 -13.63
C PRO A 82 0.01 24.03 -12.13
N GLN A 83 -1.28 24.18 -11.78
CA GLN A 83 -1.74 24.13 -10.40
C GLN A 83 -1.54 22.75 -9.76
N ALA A 84 -1.69 21.67 -10.53
CA ALA A 84 -1.42 20.32 -10.02
C ALA A 84 0.07 20.10 -9.82
N VAL A 85 0.91 20.59 -10.75
CA VAL A 85 2.37 20.58 -10.61
C VAL A 85 2.81 21.33 -9.37
N GLU A 86 2.24 22.51 -9.12
CA GLU A 86 2.57 23.35 -7.96
C GLU A 86 2.20 22.69 -6.62
N ARG A 87 1.05 22.00 -6.56
CA ARG A 87 0.68 21.19 -5.38
C ARG A 87 1.63 20.02 -5.17
N MET A 88 1.95 19.29 -6.23
CA MET A 88 2.87 18.16 -6.15
C MET A 88 4.28 18.60 -5.74
N ARG A 89 4.76 19.77 -6.16
CA ARG A 89 6.07 20.32 -5.75
C ARG A 89 6.24 20.47 -4.23
N ALA A 90 5.17 20.75 -3.50
CA ALA A 90 5.22 20.88 -2.05
C ALA A 90 5.68 19.58 -1.38
N ASP A 91 5.29 18.44 -1.96
CA ASP A 91 5.68 17.11 -1.53
C ASP A 91 6.92 16.60 -2.30
N HIS A 92 7.17 17.08 -3.53
CA HIS A 92 8.17 16.56 -4.46
C HIS A 92 9.07 17.70 -5.01
N SER A 93 10.11 18.07 -4.26
CA SER A 93 10.95 19.25 -4.54
C SER A 93 11.65 19.28 -5.90
N ASN A 94 11.83 18.12 -6.55
CA ASN A 94 12.49 17.99 -7.85
C ASN A 94 11.56 18.25 -9.05
N LEU A 95 10.24 18.40 -8.86
CA LEU A 95 9.30 18.68 -9.95
C LEU A 95 9.50 20.08 -10.53
N LYS A 96 9.78 20.16 -11.83
CA LYS A 96 9.82 21.40 -12.61
C LYS A 96 8.64 21.43 -13.59
N GLY A 97 8.14 22.62 -13.89
CA GLY A 97 7.14 22.82 -14.94
C GLY A 97 7.91 23.07 -16.23
N SER A 98 7.55 22.42 -17.33
CA SER A 98 8.43 22.36 -18.51
C SER A 98 8.02 23.25 -19.67
N SER A 99 6.76 23.65 -19.76
CA SER A 99 6.24 24.33 -20.94
C SER A 99 6.02 25.84 -20.73
N LYS A 100 5.82 26.57 -21.83
CA LYS A 100 5.37 27.99 -21.81
C LYS A 100 4.08 28.21 -21.02
N ASP A 101 3.21 27.19 -20.95
CA ASP A 101 1.96 27.22 -20.18
C ASP A 101 2.10 26.62 -18.77
N GLY A 102 3.28 26.12 -18.39
CA GLY A 102 3.60 25.56 -17.06
C GLY A 102 3.13 24.12 -16.81
N SER A 103 2.64 23.43 -17.82
CA SER A 103 2.16 22.04 -17.76
C SER A 103 3.27 21.01 -18.04
N VAL A 104 3.01 19.76 -17.67
CA VAL A 104 3.89 18.61 -17.97
C VAL A 104 3.05 17.39 -18.36
N ASN A 105 3.60 16.51 -19.19
CA ASN A 105 3.05 15.16 -19.33
C ASN A 105 3.42 14.35 -18.08
N PHE A 106 2.57 13.43 -17.68
CA PHE A 106 2.85 12.51 -16.60
C PHE A 106 2.47 11.08 -16.96
N PHE A 107 3.17 10.15 -16.34
CA PHE A 107 2.82 8.74 -16.29
C PHE A 107 2.94 8.26 -14.84
N ALA A 108 1.97 7.47 -14.40
CA ALA A 108 2.01 6.80 -13.11
C ALA A 108 1.49 5.37 -13.25
N CYS A 109 2.24 4.42 -12.73
CA CYS A 109 1.74 3.06 -12.56
C CYS A 109 2.02 2.54 -11.16
N GLY A 110 1.19 1.62 -10.69
CA GLY A 110 1.41 1.01 -9.38
C GLY A 110 0.41 -0.07 -9.04
N LEU A 111 0.79 -0.88 -8.06
CA LEU A 111 -0.08 -1.84 -7.38
C LEU A 111 -0.41 -1.27 -6.00
N SER A 112 -1.68 -1.32 -5.62
CA SER A 112 -2.14 -1.05 -4.26
C SER A 112 -3.05 -2.18 -3.78
N LEU A 113 -2.82 -2.69 -2.57
CA LEU A 113 -3.63 -3.72 -1.97
C LEU A 113 -4.00 -3.38 -0.54
N VAL A 114 -5.18 -3.84 -0.14
CA VAL A 114 -5.62 -3.89 1.26
C VAL A 114 -6.38 -5.20 1.45
N ILE A 115 -6.09 -5.90 2.54
CA ILE A 115 -6.73 -7.18 2.86
C ILE A 115 -7.24 -7.14 4.30
N HIS A 116 -8.52 -7.43 4.50
CA HIS A 116 -9.18 -7.49 5.81
C HIS A 116 -9.64 -8.92 6.12
N PRO A 117 -8.90 -9.66 6.96
CA PRO A 117 -9.35 -10.96 7.46
C PRO A 117 -10.64 -10.88 8.29
N ILE A 118 -11.41 -11.96 8.29
CA ILE A 118 -12.61 -12.12 9.13
C ILE A 118 -12.22 -12.27 10.59
N ASN A 119 -11.21 -13.09 10.87
CA ASN A 119 -10.80 -13.43 12.23
C ASN A 119 -10.08 -12.22 12.90
N PRO A 120 -10.49 -11.76 14.09
CA PRO A 120 -9.82 -10.68 14.83
C PRO A 120 -8.33 -10.90 15.09
N HIS A 121 -7.90 -12.16 15.14
CA HIS A 121 -6.52 -12.54 15.37
C HIS A 121 -5.65 -12.47 14.10
N ALA A 122 -6.25 -12.43 12.91
CA ALA A 122 -5.54 -12.25 11.66
C ALA A 122 -5.50 -10.75 11.29
N PRO A 123 -4.31 -10.16 11.11
CA PRO A 123 -4.16 -8.72 10.94
C PRO A 123 -4.64 -8.25 9.57
N THR A 124 -5.18 -7.02 9.51
CA THR A 124 -5.28 -6.31 8.23
C THR A 124 -3.88 -5.99 7.72
N THR A 125 -3.67 -5.99 6.41
CA THR A 125 -2.44 -5.50 5.80
C THR A 125 -2.72 -4.58 4.63
N HIS A 126 -1.76 -3.71 4.35
CA HIS A 126 -1.72 -2.87 3.17
C HIS A 126 -0.34 -2.97 2.53
N ALA A 127 -0.28 -2.91 1.20
CA ALA A 127 0.95 -2.69 0.48
C ALA A 127 0.70 -1.84 -0.77
N ASN A 128 1.67 -1.00 -1.10
CA ASN A 128 1.66 -0.20 -2.30
C ASN A 128 3.07 -0.14 -2.89
N TYR A 129 3.21 -0.25 -4.20
CA TYR A 129 4.45 0.10 -4.88
C TYR A 129 4.11 0.74 -6.22
N ARG A 130 4.74 1.87 -6.51
CA ARG A 130 4.40 2.73 -7.65
C ARG A 130 5.64 3.40 -8.24
N TYR A 131 5.50 3.76 -9.50
CA TYR A 131 6.44 4.58 -10.24
C TYR A 131 5.69 5.78 -10.82
N PHE A 132 6.34 6.94 -10.78
CA PHE A 132 5.85 8.16 -11.36
C PHE A 132 6.95 8.80 -12.22
N GLU A 133 6.60 9.33 -13.38
CA GLU A 133 7.48 10.16 -14.20
C GLU A 133 6.72 11.35 -14.78
N THR A 134 7.43 12.46 -14.96
CA THR A 134 6.98 13.59 -15.76
C THR A 134 7.87 13.77 -16.96
N SER A 135 7.28 14.14 -18.10
CA SER A 135 8.01 14.48 -19.31
C SER A 135 7.56 15.80 -19.90
N ASP A 136 8.44 16.39 -20.69
CA ASP A 136 8.15 17.61 -21.41
C ASP A 136 7.09 17.36 -22.51
N PRO A 137 6.02 18.17 -22.60
CA PRO A 137 4.93 17.94 -23.56
C PRO A 137 5.32 18.03 -25.04
N GLU A 138 6.39 18.75 -25.38
CA GLU A 138 6.81 18.98 -26.78
C GLU A 138 7.86 17.95 -27.21
N THR A 139 8.81 17.65 -26.33
CA THR A 139 9.96 16.78 -26.63
C THR A 139 9.80 15.34 -26.13
N ASN A 140 8.87 15.10 -25.19
CA ASN A 140 8.73 13.85 -24.42
C ASN A 140 9.97 13.45 -23.61
N GLU A 141 10.91 14.36 -23.40
CA GLU A 141 12.07 14.11 -22.54
C GLU A 141 11.65 13.99 -21.07
N ILE A 142 12.12 12.94 -20.37
CA ILE A 142 11.83 12.74 -18.95
C ILE A 142 12.52 13.82 -18.13
N GLN A 143 11.76 14.50 -17.27
CA GLN A 143 12.27 15.57 -16.43
C GLN A 143 12.58 15.13 -15.00
N THR A 144 11.68 14.35 -14.42
CA THR A 144 11.83 13.77 -13.09
C THR A 144 11.01 12.49 -13.03
N TRP A 145 11.43 11.61 -12.14
CA TRP A 145 10.79 10.35 -11.86
C TRP A 145 11.12 9.96 -10.42
N TRP A 146 10.26 9.15 -9.81
CA TRP A 146 10.53 8.58 -8.50
C TRP A 146 9.72 7.30 -8.30
N PHE A 147 10.18 6.47 -7.38
CA PHE A 147 9.41 5.37 -6.83
C PHE A 147 8.82 5.74 -5.48
N GLY A 148 7.71 5.10 -5.15
CA GLY A 148 7.14 5.14 -3.82
C GLY A 148 6.52 3.80 -3.48
N GLY A 149 6.38 3.52 -2.20
CA GLY A 149 5.75 2.28 -1.78
C GLY A 149 5.99 1.91 -0.33
N GLY A 150 5.70 0.66 -0.02
CA GLY A 150 5.75 0.14 1.32
C GLY A 150 4.73 -0.97 1.55
N ALA A 151 4.84 -1.59 2.71
CA ALA A 151 3.87 -2.54 3.22
C ALA A 151 3.81 -2.41 4.73
N ASP A 152 2.60 -2.50 5.29
CA ASP A 152 2.35 -2.31 6.71
C ASP A 152 1.31 -3.30 7.26
N LEU A 153 1.41 -3.57 8.56
CA LEU A 153 0.57 -4.53 9.27
C LEU A 153 -0.30 -3.84 10.33
N THR A 154 -1.59 -4.13 10.30
CA THR A 154 -2.60 -3.55 11.20
C THR A 154 -3.34 -4.65 11.96
N PRO A 155 -2.75 -5.19 13.04
CA PRO A 155 -3.40 -6.16 13.91
C PRO A 155 -4.52 -5.53 14.77
N SER A 156 -5.50 -6.34 15.15
CA SER A 156 -6.40 -6.01 16.27
C SER A 156 -5.91 -6.58 17.60
N TYR A 157 -5.17 -7.68 17.57
CA TYR A 157 -4.49 -8.25 18.73
C TYR A 157 -2.99 -8.37 18.45
N LEU A 158 -2.17 -7.95 19.40
CA LEU A 158 -0.73 -7.97 19.25
C LEU A 158 -0.18 -9.39 19.45
N TYR A 159 0.50 -9.90 18.43
CA TYR A 159 1.34 -11.09 18.52
C TYR A 159 2.77 -10.66 18.16
N GLU A 160 3.66 -10.65 19.15
CA GLU A 160 5.04 -10.19 18.94
C GLU A 160 5.77 -11.00 17.88
N GLU A 161 5.51 -12.31 17.79
CA GLU A 161 6.16 -13.16 16.81
C GLU A 161 5.70 -12.86 15.38
N ASP A 162 4.46 -12.41 15.19
CA ASP A 162 3.93 -12.03 13.87
C ASP A 162 4.50 -10.67 13.46
N ALA A 163 4.61 -9.74 14.41
CA ALA A 163 5.24 -8.44 14.21
C ALA A 163 6.72 -8.60 13.81
N LYS A 164 7.49 -9.36 14.59
CA LYS A 164 8.90 -9.72 14.30
C LYS A 164 9.03 -10.36 12.93
N TRP A 165 8.18 -11.34 12.61
CA TRP A 165 8.21 -12.02 11.33
C TRP A 165 7.98 -11.06 10.15
N PHE A 166 6.90 -10.27 10.20
CA PHE A 166 6.56 -9.34 9.14
C PHE A 166 7.68 -8.32 8.90
N HIS A 167 8.22 -7.75 9.98
CA HIS A 167 9.31 -6.78 9.91
C HIS A 167 10.62 -7.40 9.43
N GLN A 168 10.96 -8.62 9.85
CA GLN A 168 12.17 -9.32 9.41
C GLN A 168 12.15 -9.57 7.90
N GLN A 169 11.03 -10.02 7.33
CA GLN A 169 10.94 -10.29 5.88
C GLN A 169 11.20 -9.03 5.04
N HIS A 170 10.69 -7.87 5.46
CA HIS A 170 10.93 -6.62 4.77
C HIS A 170 12.35 -6.08 5.01
N LYS A 171 12.92 -6.29 6.21
CA LYS A 171 14.32 -5.98 6.50
C LYS A 171 15.25 -6.79 5.60
N ASP A 172 15.07 -8.10 5.54
CA ASP A 172 15.87 -9.01 4.71
C ASP A 172 15.77 -8.64 3.22
N ALA A 173 14.61 -8.16 2.77
CA ALA A 173 14.42 -7.72 1.40
C ALA A 173 15.21 -6.45 1.05
N LEU A 174 15.34 -5.52 1.99
CA LEU A 174 16.06 -4.25 1.84
C LEU A 174 17.57 -4.39 2.10
N ASP A 175 17.97 -5.20 3.07
CA ASP A 175 19.37 -5.43 3.48
C ASP A 175 20.24 -5.99 2.35
N LYS A 176 19.63 -6.65 1.34
CA LYS A 176 20.30 -7.10 0.11
C LYS A 176 20.92 -5.95 -0.69
N PHE A 177 20.39 -4.74 -0.54
CA PHE A 177 20.78 -3.57 -1.32
C PHE A 177 21.51 -2.56 -0.46
N ASP A 178 20.96 -2.25 0.72
CA ASP A 178 21.48 -1.23 1.61
C ASP A 178 20.85 -1.37 3.01
N PRO A 179 21.62 -1.78 4.03
CA PRO A 179 21.14 -1.96 5.40
C PRO A 179 20.57 -0.70 6.07
N GLU A 180 20.81 0.50 5.53
CA GLU A 180 20.24 1.73 6.06
C GLU A 180 18.79 1.97 5.61
N LEU A 181 18.32 1.26 4.58
CA LEU A 181 16.97 1.45 4.03
C LEU A 181 15.88 1.01 5.01
N TYR A 182 16.04 -0.13 5.68
CA TYR A 182 15.01 -0.62 6.60
C TYR A 182 14.79 0.33 7.78
N PRO A 183 15.82 0.74 8.55
CA PRO A 183 15.61 1.69 9.66
C PRO A 183 14.97 3.01 9.19
N LYS A 184 15.39 3.52 8.02
CA LYS A 184 14.83 4.73 7.41
C LYS A 184 13.35 4.57 7.08
N TYR A 185 12.99 3.52 6.35
CA TYR A 185 11.63 3.32 5.85
C TYR A 185 10.67 2.79 6.92
N LYS A 186 11.18 2.09 7.93
CA LYS A 186 10.40 1.72 9.13
C LYS A 186 10.01 2.96 9.90
N LYS A 187 10.97 3.83 10.21
CA LYS A 187 10.68 5.11 10.89
C LYS A 187 9.67 5.95 10.11
N TRP A 188 9.83 6.05 8.79
CA TRP A 188 8.89 6.79 7.96
C TRP A 188 7.49 6.16 7.97
N CYS A 189 7.40 4.83 8.03
CA CYS A 189 6.12 4.12 8.15
C CYS A 189 5.39 4.47 9.46
N ASP A 190 6.13 4.51 10.58
CA ASP A 190 5.58 4.88 11.89
C ASP A 190 5.04 6.32 11.89
N GLU A 191 5.72 7.24 11.20
CA GLU A 191 5.34 8.64 11.09
C GLU A 191 4.16 8.85 10.12
N TYR A 192 4.15 8.14 8.98
CA TYR A 192 3.14 8.31 7.94
C TYR A 192 1.75 7.82 8.38
N PHE A 193 1.69 6.66 9.05
CA PHE A 193 0.42 6.05 9.47
C PHE A 193 -0.05 6.52 10.86
N PHE A 194 0.43 7.67 11.33
CA PHE A 194 0.05 8.26 12.61
C PHE A 194 -1.30 9.00 12.54
N ILE A 195 -2.26 8.57 13.34
CA ILE A 195 -3.60 9.17 13.43
C ILE A 195 -3.54 10.34 14.43
N LYS A 196 -3.25 11.54 13.91
CA LYS A 196 -2.97 12.75 14.72
C LYS A 196 -4.02 13.03 15.79
N HIS A 197 -5.31 12.92 15.46
CA HIS A 197 -6.41 13.19 16.40
C HIS A 197 -6.67 12.06 17.41
N ARG A 198 -6.01 10.91 17.28
CA ARG A 198 -6.06 9.79 18.23
C ARG A 198 -4.77 9.61 19.03
N GLY A 199 -3.67 10.19 18.56
CA GLY A 199 -2.36 10.04 19.21
C GLY A 199 -1.81 8.60 19.12
N GLU A 200 -2.16 7.85 18.08
CA GLU A 200 -1.76 6.46 17.86
C GLU A 200 -1.50 6.21 16.37
N THR A 201 -0.63 5.25 16.04
CA THR A 201 -0.52 4.72 14.68
C THR A 201 -1.70 3.81 14.33
N ARG A 202 -1.98 3.70 13.04
CA ARG A 202 -3.03 2.81 12.50
C ARG A 202 -2.78 1.35 12.89
N GLY A 203 -1.52 0.92 12.78
CA GLY A 203 -1.03 -0.42 13.03
C GLY A 203 0.41 -0.41 13.52
N ILE A 204 1.09 -1.56 13.47
CA ILE A 204 2.44 -1.75 14.02
C ILE A 204 3.56 -1.36 13.06
N GLY A 205 3.21 -0.73 11.93
CA GLY A 205 4.14 -0.25 10.93
C GLY A 205 4.56 -1.33 9.94
N GLY A 206 5.76 -1.16 9.40
CA GLY A 206 6.32 -1.95 8.32
C GLY A 206 7.40 -1.13 7.63
N ILE A 207 7.29 -0.92 6.32
CA ILE A 207 8.14 0.00 5.57
C ILE A 207 7.28 0.98 4.77
N PHE A 208 7.74 2.23 4.67
CA PHE A 208 7.14 3.26 3.81
C PHE A 208 8.24 4.13 3.20
N PHE A 209 8.09 4.43 1.92
CA PHE A 209 8.94 5.36 1.19
C PHE A 209 8.16 6.09 0.10
N ASP A 210 8.58 7.31 -0.14
CA ASP A 210 8.14 8.16 -1.24
C ASP A 210 9.37 8.90 -1.77
N ASP A 211 9.24 9.59 -2.91
CA ASP A 211 10.33 10.39 -3.47
C ASP A 211 11.65 9.61 -3.64
N PHE A 212 11.57 8.30 -3.92
CA PHE A 212 12.77 7.48 -4.01
C PHE A 212 13.35 7.56 -5.42
N ASP A 213 14.29 8.48 -5.59
CA ASP A 213 15.04 8.77 -6.82
C ASP A 213 16.56 8.82 -6.62
N SER A 214 17.05 8.45 -5.42
CA SER A 214 18.44 8.67 -4.99
C SER A 214 19.45 7.63 -5.48
N LYS A 215 19.03 6.66 -6.30
CA LYS A 215 19.83 5.58 -6.90
C LYS A 215 19.38 5.41 -8.36
N PRO A 216 20.16 4.76 -9.26
CA PRO A 216 19.70 4.50 -10.62
C PRO A 216 18.33 3.79 -10.65
N ALA A 217 17.45 4.18 -11.55
CA ALA A 217 16.08 3.63 -11.63
C ALA A 217 16.06 2.09 -11.77
N ASP A 218 17.05 1.53 -12.50
CA ASP A 218 17.26 0.08 -12.61
C ASP A 218 17.52 -0.61 -11.27
N GLU A 219 18.26 0.03 -10.38
CA GLU A 219 18.56 -0.47 -9.05
C GLU A 219 17.32 -0.35 -8.15
N ILE A 220 16.63 0.79 -8.20
CA ILE A 220 15.40 1.00 -7.41
C ILE A 220 14.30 0.02 -7.84
N LEU A 221 14.17 -0.28 -9.13
CA LEU A 221 13.21 -1.29 -9.60
C LEU A 221 13.47 -2.67 -8.97
N LYS A 222 14.74 -3.08 -8.82
CA LYS A 222 15.11 -4.33 -8.13
C LYS A 222 14.81 -4.28 -6.63
N ILE A 223 15.01 -3.12 -6.00
CA ILE A 223 14.62 -2.91 -4.59
C ILE A 223 13.10 -3.09 -4.45
N VAL A 224 12.32 -2.44 -5.32
CA VAL A 224 10.85 -2.54 -5.34
C VAL A 224 10.39 -3.98 -5.58
N GLU A 225 11.00 -4.70 -6.53
CA GLU A 225 10.72 -6.12 -6.75
C GLU A 225 11.02 -6.98 -5.51
N SER A 226 12.16 -6.77 -4.86
CA SER A 226 12.51 -7.47 -3.62
C SER A 226 11.51 -7.20 -2.48
N CYS A 227 11.03 -5.95 -2.37
CA CYS A 227 9.98 -5.59 -1.42
C CYS A 227 8.62 -6.23 -1.75
N PHE A 228 8.27 -6.34 -3.03
CA PHE A 228 7.11 -7.13 -3.46
C PHE A 228 7.26 -8.61 -3.09
N ASP A 229 8.43 -9.19 -3.33
CA ASP A 229 8.72 -10.60 -3.03
C ASP A 229 8.65 -10.92 -1.53
N ALA A 230 8.89 -9.93 -0.67
CA ALA A 230 8.75 -10.07 0.76
C ALA A 230 7.28 -10.20 1.22
N PHE A 231 6.32 -9.66 0.47
CA PHE A 231 4.94 -9.50 0.95
C PHE A 231 4.26 -10.84 1.27
N ILE A 232 4.28 -11.80 0.34
CA ILE A 232 3.61 -13.09 0.52
C ILE A 232 4.26 -13.89 1.67
N PRO A 233 5.60 -14.06 1.73
CA PRO A 233 6.28 -14.67 2.87
C PRO A 233 6.02 -13.95 4.20
N ALA A 234 5.89 -12.62 4.19
CA ALA A 234 5.61 -11.84 5.40
C ALA A 234 4.18 -12.05 5.91
N TYR A 235 3.19 -12.12 5.02
CA TYR A 235 1.78 -12.05 5.41
C TYR A 235 1.04 -13.40 5.41
N ALA A 236 1.24 -14.24 4.39
CA ALA A 236 0.50 -15.50 4.25
C ALA A 236 0.70 -16.46 5.44
N PRO A 237 1.93 -16.65 5.98
CA PRO A 237 2.14 -17.49 7.16
C PRO A 237 1.42 -16.98 8.41
N ILE A 238 1.37 -15.65 8.59
CA ILE A 238 0.64 -15.02 9.70
C ILE A 238 -0.85 -15.35 9.59
N VAL A 239 -1.46 -15.11 8.43
CA VAL A 239 -2.88 -15.41 8.23
C VAL A 239 -3.15 -16.91 8.41
N ALA A 240 -2.34 -17.79 7.83
CA ALA A 240 -2.50 -19.24 7.96
C ALA A 240 -2.47 -19.70 9.42
N LYS A 241 -1.60 -19.11 10.25
CA LYS A 241 -1.52 -19.38 11.69
C LYS A 241 -2.73 -18.86 12.47
N ARG A 242 -3.28 -17.71 12.07
CA ARG A 242 -4.29 -16.98 12.88
C ARG A 242 -5.73 -17.20 12.47
N LYS A 243 -6.00 -17.51 11.20
CA LYS A 243 -7.35 -17.53 10.61
C LYS A 243 -8.35 -18.46 11.32
N ASP A 244 -7.88 -19.54 11.95
CA ASP A 244 -8.71 -20.53 12.65
C ASP A 244 -8.70 -20.36 14.19
N THR A 245 -8.07 -19.29 14.71
CA THR A 245 -8.02 -19.04 16.16
C THR A 245 -9.43 -18.74 16.68
N PRO A 246 -9.95 -19.46 17.69
CA PRO A 246 -11.25 -19.14 18.27
C PRO A 246 -11.30 -17.70 18.80
N TYR A 247 -12.43 -17.02 18.61
CA TYR A 247 -12.60 -15.66 19.11
C TYR A 247 -13.98 -15.44 19.74
N THR A 248 -14.05 -14.47 20.66
CA THR A 248 -15.29 -14.08 21.33
C THR A 248 -16.00 -12.91 20.62
N PRO A 249 -17.29 -12.67 20.90
CA PRO A 249 -17.99 -11.48 20.38
C PRO A 249 -17.29 -10.16 20.74
N GLU A 250 -16.70 -10.07 21.92
CA GLU A 250 -15.94 -8.89 22.40
C GLU A 250 -14.70 -8.67 21.54
N GLN A 251 -13.98 -9.74 21.20
CA GLN A 251 -12.81 -9.66 20.33
C GLN A 251 -13.18 -9.24 18.90
N LYS A 252 -14.34 -9.71 18.42
CA LYS A 252 -14.88 -9.25 17.13
C LYS A 252 -15.28 -7.77 17.18
N ASN A 253 -15.89 -7.31 18.28
CA ASN A 253 -16.22 -5.91 18.48
C ASN A 253 -14.96 -5.03 18.53
N TRP A 254 -13.91 -5.46 19.21
CA TRP A 254 -12.62 -4.76 19.22
C TRP A 254 -12.03 -4.63 17.81
N GLN A 255 -12.07 -5.70 17.00
CA GLN A 255 -11.68 -5.63 15.58
C GLN A 255 -12.47 -4.55 14.82
N GLN A 256 -13.77 -4.41 15.08
CA GLN A 256 -14.59 -3.37 14.44
C GLN A 256 -14.18 -1.96 14.86
N ILE A 257 -13.82 -1.75 16.13
CA ILE A 257 -13.28 -0.48 16.63
C ILE A 257 -11.94 -0.15 15.96
N ARG A 258 -11.03 -1.15 15.86
CA ARG A 258 -9.74 -0.98 15.16
C ARG A 258 -9.93 -0.70 13.67
N ARG A 259 -10.89 -1.35 13.02
CA ARG A 259 -11.28 -1.03 11.63
C ARG A 259 -11.87 0.38 11.49
N GLY A 260 -12.55 0.89 12.52
CA GLY A 260 -12.97 2.29 12.58
C GLY A 260 -11.76 3.25 12.51
N ARG A 261 -10.67 2.94 13.20
CA ARG A 261 -9.39 3.70 13.08
C ARG A 261 -8.78 3.63 11.69
N TYR A 262 -8.86 2.46 11.04
CA TYR A 262 -8.42 2.29 9.66
C TYR A 262 -9.18 3.21 8.70
N VAL A 263 -10.51 3.27 8.84
CA VAL A 263 -11.37 4.19 8.07
C VAL A 263 -11.05 5.66 8.35
N GLU A 264 -10.86 6.02 9.63
CA GLU A 264 -10.47 7.39 10.01
C GLU A 264 -9.18 7.83 9.32
N PHE A 265 -8.14 6.98 9.31
CA PHE A 265 -6.89 7.30 8.62
C PHE A 265 -7.11 7.47 7.12
N ASN A 266 -7.75 6.48 6.46
CA ASN A 266 -7.88 6.48 5.01
C ASN A 266 -8.70 7.67 4.48
N LEU A 267 -9.75 8.10 5.19
CA LEU A 267 -10.60 9.19 4.73
C LEU A 267 -10.07 10.58 5.12
N VAL A 268 -9.35 10.70 6.25
CA VAL A 268 -8.93 12.01 6.79
C VAL A 268 -7.48 12.35 6.48
N LEU A 269 -6.58 11.36 6.40
CA LEU A 269 -5.13 11.58 6.39
C LEU A 269 -4.41 10.97 5.19
N ASP A 270 -4.95 9.90 4.58
CA ASP A 270 -4.26 9.23 3.48
C ASP A 270 -4.22 10.09 2.21
N ARG A 271 -3.01 10.50 1.82
CA ARG A 271 -2.76 11.34 0.64
C ARG A 271 -3.25 10.67 -0.64
N GLY A 272 -3.05 9.35 -0.77
CA GLY A 272 -3.44 8.58 -1.95
C GLY A 272 -4.95 8.57 -2.17
N THR A 273 -5.72 8.31 -1.11
CA THR A 273 -7.19 8.32 -1.14
C THR A 273 -7.73 9.70 -1.46
N GLN A 274 -7.21 10.76 -0.82
CA GLN A 274 -7.63 12.13 -1.09
C GLN A 274 -7.36 12.55 -2.54
N PHE A 275 -6.15 12.28 -3.03
CA PHE A 275 -5.76 12.59 -4.41
C PHE A 275 -6.66 11.85 -5.42
N GLY A 276 -6.91 10.55 -5.20
CA GLY A 276 -7.76 9.75 -6.07
C GLY A 276 -9.20 10.28 -6.16
N LEU A 277 -9.80 10.63 -5.02
CA LEU A 277 -11.18 11.14 -4.96
C LEU A 277 -11.32 12.55 -5.56
N GLN A 278 -10.27 13.37 -5.49
CA GLN A 278 -10.25 14.71 -6.08
C GLN A 278 -9.90 14.72 -7.57
N THR A 279 -9.36 13.63 -8.11
CA THR A 279 -8.93 13.52 -9.51
C THR A 279 -10.11 13.09 -10.41
N PRO A 280 -10.58 13.95 -11.34
CA PRO A 280 -11.69 13.60 -12.23
C PRO A 280 -11.40 12.36 -13.09
N GLY A 281 -12.44 11.55 -13.27
CA GLY A 281 -12.38 10.30 -14.04
C GLY A 281 -11.72 9.12 -13.33
N SER A 282 -11.33 9.27 -12.05
CA SER A 282 -10.84 8.15 -11.24
C SER A 282 -11.99 7.21 -10.87
N ARG A 283 -11.71 5.91 -10.87
CA ARG A 283 -12.70 4.89 -10.47
C ARG A 283 -12.83 4.87 -8.94
N VAL A 284 -13.85 5.56 -8.41
CA VAL A 284 -14.12 5.70 -6.96
C VAL A 284 -14.17 4.34 -6.25
N GLU A 285 -14.83 3.34 -6.84
CA GLU A 285 -14.91 1.97 -6.29
C GLU A 285 -13.54 1.29 -6.14
N SER A 286 -12.56 1.64 -6.98
CA SER A 286 -11.19 1.13 -6.84
C SER A 286 -10.44 1.82 -5.70
N ILE A 287 -10.72 3.10 -5.46
CA ILE A 287 -10.09 3.89 -4.38
C ILE A 287 -10.62 3.43 -3.02
N LEU A 288 -11.95 3.29 -2.89
CA LEU A 288 -12.62 2.92 -1.65
C LEU A 288 -12.63 1.40 -1.38
N MET A 289 -11.98 0.61 -2.25
CA MET A 289 -11.70 -0.81 -2.00
C MET A 289 -10.99 -1.01 -0.66
N SER A 290 -10.14 -0.05 -0.27
CA SER A 290 -9.37 -0.05 0.98
C SER A 290 -10.22 -0.01 2.26
N LEU A 291 -11.50 0.35 2.18
CA LEU A 291 -12.37 0.36 3.36
C LEU A 291 -12.83 -1.07 3.70
N PRO A 292 -12.84 -1.48 4.99
CA PRO A 292 -13.40 -2.76 5.40
C PRO A 292 -14.91 -2.82 5.12
N ALA A 293 -15.48 -4.03 5.07
CA ALA A 293 -16.92 -4.17 4.85
C ALA A 293 -17.73 -3.69 6.06
N THR A 294 -17.15 -3.82 7.27
CA THR A 294 -17.74 -3.36 8.52
C THR A 294 -16.70 -2.65 9.40
N ALA A 295 -17.16 -1.67 10.17
CA ALA A 295 -16.40 -0.94 11.17
C ALA A 295 -17.34 -0.41 12.26
N SER A 296 -16.82 0.02 13.42
CA SER A 296 -17.63 0.57 14.50
C SER A 296 -16.94 1.72 15.23
N TRP A 297 -17.75 2.62 15.77
CA TRP A 297 -17.32 3.74 16.60
C TRP A 297 -18.11 3.73 17.90
N VAL A 298 -17.42 3.46 19.01
CA VAL A 298 -18.00 3.45 20.35
C VAL A 298 -17.57 4.74 21.05
N TYR A 299 -18.54 5.46 21.61
CA TYR A 299 -18.30 6.69 22.34
C TYR A 299 -17.43 6.43 23.58
N ASP A 300 -16.34 7.19 23.71
CA ASP A 300 -15.40 7.17 24.84
C ASP A 300 -14.95 5.76 25.31
N HIS A 301 -14.75 4.85 24.36
CA HIS A 301 -14.29 3.51 24.66
C HIS A 301 -12.80 3.49 25.04
N HIS A 302 -12.51 3.01 26.26
CA HIS A 302 -11.17 2.70 26.74
C HIS A 302 -11.09 1.21 27.10
N PRO A 303 -10.13 0.44 26.56
CA PRO A 303 -9.94 -0.94 26.99
C PRO A 303 -9.46 -1.01 28.44
N GLU A 304 -9.77 -2.12 29.11
CA GLU A 304 -9.32 -2.36 30.48
C GLU A 304 -7.78 -2.35 30.57
N PRO A 305 -7.17 -1.64 31.53
CA PRO A 305 -5.71 -1.62 31.68
C PRO A 305 -5.11 -3.02 31.82
N GLY A 306 -4.07 -3.31 31.02
CA GLY A 306 -3.40 -4.62 31.01
C GLY A 306 -4.09 -5.71 30.18
N SER A 307 -5.25 -5.42 29.58
CA SER A 307 -5.89 -6.29 28.58
C SER A 307 -5.05 -6.39 27.29
N GLU A 308 -5.37 -7.35 26.43
CA GLU A 308 -4.69 -7.49 25.13
C GLU A 308 -4.95 -6.30 24.20
N GLU A 309 -6.14 -5.71 24.30
CA GLU A 309 -6.53 -4.48 23.62
C GLU A 309 -5.67 -3.29 24.07
N ASP A 310 -5.48 -3.13 25.38
CA ASP A 310 -4.61 -2.08 25.94
C ASP A 310 -3.15 -2.30 25.54
N LYS A 311 -2.63 -3.53 25.58
CA LYS A 311 -1.26 -3.86 25.13
C LYS A 311 -1.00 -3.40 23.70
N LEU A 312 -1.94 -3.65 22.78
CA LEU A 312 -1.84 -3.13 21.42
C LEU A 312 -1.76 -1.59 21.43
N LEU A 313 -2.68 -0.92 22.13
CA LEU A 313 -2.71 0.55 22.18
C LEU A 313 -1.41 1.16 22.71
N GLN A 314 -0.72 0.52 23.67
CA GLN A 314 0.56 1.03 24.17
C GLN A 314 1.61 1.11 23.07
N VAL A 315 1.69 0.08 22.22
CA VAL A 315 2.63 0.04 21.09
C VAL A 315 2.20 1.00 19.97
N LEU A 316 0.90 1.16 19.73
CA LEU A 316 0.42 2.10 18.71
C LEU A 316 0.64 3.57 19.11
N LYS A 317 0.55 3.89 20.41
CA LYS A 317 0.87 5.23 20.93
C LYS A 317 2.37 5.52 20.92
N LYS A 318 3.20 4.48 21.07
CA LYS A 318 4.65 4.56 21.13
C LYS A 318 5.25 3.43 20.30
N PRO A 319 5.39 3.61 18.97
CA PRO A 319 5.99 2.61 18.09
C PRO A 319 7.35 2.14 18.62
N ILE A 320 7.62 0.85 18.48
CA ILE A 320 8.84 0.20 18.96
C ILE A 320 9.61 -0.43 17.80
N GLU A 321 10.85 -0.82 18.03
CA GLU A 321 11.60 -1.66 17.09
C GLU A 321 11.21 -3.12 17.25
N TRP A 322 11.00 -3.80 16.11
CA TRP A 322 10.63 -5.22 16.10
C TRP A 322 11.82 -6.14 15.80
N VAL A 323 12.82 -5.68 15.04
CA VAL A 323 13.99 -6.45 14.57
C VAL A 323 15.27 -5.64 14.61
#